data_AF-A0A812YGT0-F1
#
_entry.id   AF-A0A812YGT0-F1
#
_cell.length_a   1.000
_cell.length_b   1.000
_cell.length_c   1.000
_cell.angle_alpha   90.00
_cell.angle_beta   90.00
_cell.angle_gamma   90.00
#
_symmetry.space_group_name_H-M   'P 1'
#
loop_
_entity.id
_entity.type
_entity.pdbx_description
1 polymer ?
#
loop_
_entity_poly.entity_id
_entity_poly.type
_entity_poly.pdbx_seq_one_letter_code
_entity_poly.pdbx_strand_id
1 'polypeptide(L)'
;MIHLRCCGGKQQFDMLCVYQHTLGLKGQDEDKIFRQRSTIWHQLDRWLCATPVRSELVIAGDLNITLRSQARVCGQGVPRRQYREAGKQDLEILMQILSKHKLCAANTWGKKAACYTNRHPGGNTQIDYVLVRQANADLIAKRSSHTHRDGWLAKGQATISDIRRSVQALAVGAEPPVRRPALRPVDGEIENCWNFRRQLQSLKSWVVLPSLRTLLAHKALKRAIRERKRARTLETLDQAEQAAKAGQTKTLFKVLKQLCPGRSVQRVKLRDPDGWLLSAEAECEVLVKYASELFGGAGFPKSALRPLDPELLCDARWIEALREIKTPLRYNTINPRRLDSEWCNWRGFPSRINPPTRDIIARGMTLLPDAATLNSGHVADVDDRQWKWRKAEGKGDGKPKPPSGHRATRGTGSTGAQVACVANKRTPGTRAGALTPLSGSSSTFETWW
;
A
#
# COMPACT_ATOMS: atom_id res chain seq x y z
N MET A 1 4.91 -0.82 -13.57
CA MET A 1 4.82 -1.64 -12.34
C MET A 1 3.35 -1.73 -11.93
N ILE A 2 2.90 -2.87 -11.40
CA ILE A 2 1.55 -3.06 -10.86
C ILE A 2 1.69 -3.60 -9.44
N HIS A 3 1.06 -2.95 -8.46
CA HIS A 3 1.07 -3.37 -7.06
C HIS A 3 -0.31 -3.89 -6.66
N LEU A 4 -0.35 -5.08 -6.07
CA LEU A 4 -1.52 -5.68 -5.43
C LEU A 4 -1.19 -5.90 -3.95
N ARG A 5 -2.03 -5.37 -3.06
CA ARG A 5 -1.99 -5.67 -1.63
C ARG A 5 -3.19 -6.53 -1.24
N CYS A 6 -2.92 -7.66 -0.59
CA CYS A 6 -3.91 -8.59 -0.08
C CYS A 6 -3.74 -8.75 1.45
N CYS A 7 -4.81 -9.18 2.11
CA CYS A 7 -4.78 -9.54 3.54
C CYS A 7 -5.28 -10.97 3.70
N GLY A 8 -4.48 -11.83 4.31
CA GLY A 8 -4.83 -13.21 4.67
C GLY A 8 -4.96 -13.33 6.18
N GLY A 9 -6.19 -13.26 6.70
CA GLY A 9 -6.41 -13.19 8.15
C GLY A 9 -5.72 -11.98 8.78
N LYS A 10 -4.72 -12.21 9.64
CA LYS A 10 -3.89 -11.17 10.26
C LYS A 10 -2.65 -10.77 9.42
N GLN A 11 -2.28 -11.55 8.40
CA GLN A 11 -1.08 -11.32 7.59
C GLN A 11 -1.36 -10.35 6.43
N GLN A 12 -0.41 -9.45 6.16
CA GLN A 12 -0.40 -8.59 4.97
C GLN A 12 0.53 -9.18 3.92
N PHE A 13 0.08 -9.17 2.67
CA PHE A 13 0.80 -9.67 1.50
C PHE A 13 0.86 -8.59 0.41
N ASP A 14 2.05 -8.29 -0.05
CA ASP A 14 2.35 -7.33 -1.11
C ASP A 14 2.94 -8.07 -2.32
N MET A 15 2.20 -8.07 -3.43
CA MET A 15 2.66 -8.55 -4.72
C MET A 15 2.97 -7.38 -5.64
N LEU A 16 4.18 -7.34 -6.18
CA LEU A 16 4.62 -6.30 -7.12
C LEU A 16 5.03 -6.91 -8.45
N CYS A 17 4.25 -6.66 -9.50
CA CYS A 17 4.61 -7.03 -10.86
C CYS A 17 5.47 -5.92 -11.49
N VAL A 18 6.69 -6.27 -11.89
CA VAL A 18 7.64 -5.37 -12.55
C VAL A 18 7.83 -5.82 -13.99
N TYR A 19 7.77 -4.87 -14.91
CA TYR A 19 8.11 -5.06 -16.31
C TYR A 19 9.02 -3.89 -16.70
N GLN A 20 10.25 -4.19 -17.10
CA GLN A 20 11.27 -3.21 -17.43
C GLN A 20 11.39 -3.03 -18.95
N HIS A 21 11.74 -1.83 -19.41
CA HIS A 21 11.99 -1.55 -20.82
C HIS A 21 13.17 -2.38 -21.34
N THR A 22 13.04 -3.00 -22.51
CA THR A 22 14.15 -3.66 -23.20
C THR A 22 15.26 -2.67 -23.55
N LEU A 23 16.52 -3.11 -23.49
CA LEU A 23 17.60 -2.37 -24.15
C LEU A 23 17.43 -2.50 -25.66
N GLY A 24 17.36 -1.35 -26.35
CA GLY A 24 17.08 -1.28 -27.78
C GLY A 24 18.12 -1.96 -28.67
N LEU A 25 17.73 -2.20 -29.92
CA LEU A 25 18.70 -2.46 -30.99
C LEU A 25 19.46 -1.16 -31.32
N LYS A 26 20.66 -1.30 -31.90
CA LYS A 26 21.50 -0.15 -32.29
C LYS A 26 20.69 0.86 -33.12
N GLY A 27 20.77 2.15 -32.77
CA GLY A 27 20.10 3.24 -33.48
C GLY A 27 18.82 3.77 -32.82
N GLN A 28 18.38 3.19 -31.70
CA GLN A 28 17.40 3.84 -30.82
C GLN A 28 18.08 4.88 -29.91
N ASP A 29 17.30 5.83 -29.40
CA ASP A 29 17.71 6.81 -28.38
C ASP A 29 18.00 6.09 -27.05
N GLU A 30 19.24 5.61 -26.93
CA GLU A 30 19.70 4.84 -25.77
C GLU A 30 19.55 5.67 -24.48
N ASP A 31 19.87 6.97 -24.48
CA ASP A 31 19.75 7.86 -23.32
C ASP A 31 18.31 8.00 -22.81
N LYS A 32 17.32 8.03 -23.70
CA LYS A 32 15.90 8.01 -23.32
C LYS A 32 15.50 6.67 -22.72
N ILE A 33 15.97 5.56 -23.29
CA ILE A 33 15.72 4.22 -22.74
C ILE A 33 16.37 4.08 -21.36
N PHE A 34 17.60 4.56 -21.14
CA PHE A 34 18.25 4.55 -19.83
C PHE A 34 17.54 5.43 -18.80
N ARG A 35 17.06 6.62 -19.19
CA ARG A 35 16.21 7.45 -18.32
C ARG A 35 14.91 6.75 -17.93
N GLN A 36 14.26 6.03 -18.85
CA GLN A 36 13.07 5.22 -18.55
C GLN A 36 13.40 4.05 -17.61
N ARG A 37 14.47 3.29 -17.88
CA ARG A 37 14.89 2.13 -17.07
C ARG A 37 15.26 2.55 -15.64
N SER A 38 16.07 3.60 -15.51
CA SER A 38 16.45 4.22 -14.24
C SER A 38 15.22 4.72 -13.44
N THR A 39 14.22 5.28 -14.11
CA THR A 39 12.96 5.71 -13.46
C THR A 39 12.26 4.54 -12.77
N ILE A 40 12.21 3.36 -13.41
CA ILE A 40 11.61 2.15 -12.81
C ILE A 40 12.42 1.66 -11.59
N TRP A 41 13.74 1.72 -11.62
CA TRP A 41 14.57 1.37 -10.45
C TRP A 41 14.40 2.33 -9.27
N HIS A 42 14.33 3.64 -9.52
CA HIS A 42 14.04 4.63 -8.49
C HIS A 42 12.63 4.47 -7.89
N GLN A 43 11.63 4.09 -8.71
CA GLN A 43 10.29 3.78 -8.23
C GLN A 43 10.28 2.50 -7.37
N LEU A 44 11.02 1.46 -7.78
CA LEU A 44 11.17 0.22 -7.04
C LEU A 44 11.83 0.45 -5.67
N ASP A 45 12.97 1.13 -5.62
CA ASP A 45 13.67 1.44 -4.36
C ASP A 45 12.78 2.25 -3.40
N ARG A 46 12.13 3.31 -3.90
CA ARG A 46 11.22 4.15 -3.11
C ARG A 46 10.02 3.37 -2.58
N TRP A 47 9.44 2.48 -3.38
CA TRP A 47 8.33 1.64 -2.95
C TRP A 47 8.76 0.61 -1.90
N LEU A 48 9.95 0.02 -2.05
CA LEU A 48 10.53 -0.89 -1.07
C LEU A 48 10.80 -0.19 0.27
N CYS A 49 11.37 1.01 0.26
CA CYS A 49 11.54 1.85 1.46
C CYS A 49 10.21 2.14 2.18
N ALA A 50 9.10 2.26 1.44
CA ALA A 50 7.77 2.51 1.99
C ALA A 50 7.00 1.23 2.39
N THR A 51 7.49 0.04 2.06
CA THR A 51 6.79 -1.22 2.28
C THR A 51 7.17 -1.83 3.63
N PRO A 52 6.20 -2.05 4.56
CA PRO A 52 6.50 -2.55 5.90
C PRO A 52 7.32 -3.86 5.87
N VAL A 53 8.37 -3.92 6.69
CA VAL A 53 9.26 -5.10 6.78
C VAL A 53 8.49 -6.37 7.14
N ARG A 54 7.46 -6.24 7.99
CA ARG A 54 6.54 -7.32 8.41
C ARG A 54 5.54 -7.78 7.34
N SER A 55 5.47 -7.10 6.20
CA SER A 55 4.61 -7.51 5.09
C SER A 55 5.31 -8.60 4.28
N GLU A 56 4.60 -9.69 4.03
CA GLU A 56 5.02 -10.72 3.08
C GLU A 56 5.16 -10.08 1.71
N LEU A 57 6.31 -10.25 1.07
CA LEU A 57 6.64 -9.52 -0.15
C LEU A 57 7.11 -10.48 -1.24
N VAL A 58 6.39 -10.45 -2.37
CA VAL A 58 6.76 -11.11 -3.62
C VAL A 58 6.82 -10.09 -4.74
N ILE A 59 7.96 -10.00 -5.42
CA ILE A 59 8.12 -9.19 -6.63
C ILE A 59 8.33 -10.15 -7.79
N ALA A 60 7.61 -9.98 -8.89
CA ALA A 60 7.70 -10.89 -10.02
C ALA A 60 7.69 -10.16 -11.38
N GLY A 61 8.35 -10.74 -12.37
CA GLY A 61 8.24 -10.33 -13.78
C GLY A 61 9.57 -10.11 -14.47
N ASP A 62 9.48 -9.59 -15.70
CA ASP A 62 10.60 -9.35 -16.61
C ASP A 62 11.36 -8.08 -16.23
N LEU A 63 12.57 -8.25 -15.71
CA LEU A 63 13.47 -7.17 -15.33
C LEU A 63 14.37 -6.71 -16.50
N ASN A 64 14.26 -7.34 -17.68
CA ASN A 64 15.05 -7.07 -18.89
C ASN A 64 16.55 -6.86 -18.60
N ILE A 65 17.07 -7.72 -17.72
CA ILE A 65 18.47 -7.81 -17.31
C ILE A 65 18.72 -9.20 -16.73
N THR A 66 19.95 -9.70 -16.86
CA THR A 66 20.37 -10.93 -16.18
C THR A 66 21.16 -10.54 -14.92
N LEU A 67 20.91 -11.20 -13.78
CA LEU A 67 21.59 -10.88 -12.53
C LEU A 67 23.02 -11.44 -12.50
N ARG A 68 23.80 -11.08 -11.47
CA ARG A 68 25.03 -11.81 -11.09
C ARG A 68 24.77 -12.68 -9.88
N SER A 69 25.47 -13.81 -9.82
CA SER A 69 25.51 -14.64 -8.61
C SER A 69 26.15 -13.84 -7.46
N GLN A 70 25.48 -13.81 -6.30
CA GLN A 70 25.90 -13.06 -5.11
C GLN A 70 25.25 -13.71 -3.88
N ALA A 71 26.05 -14.05 -2.87
CA ALA A 71 25.59 -14.73 -1.67
C ALA A 71 24.33 -14.06 -1.06
N ARG A 72 23.35 -14.88 -0.66
CA ARG A 72 22.02 -14.51 -0.12
C ARG A 72 21.08 -13.78 -1.08
N VAL A 73 21.59 -13.03 -2.08
CA VAL A 73 20.78 -12.28 -3.05
C VAL A 73 20.41 -13.13 -4.26
N CYS A 74 21.35 -13.86 -4.83
CA CYS A 74 21.22 -14.48 -6.15
C CYS A 74 22.10 -15.74 -6.26
N GLY A 75 21.50 -16.86 -6.66
CA GLY A 75 22.15 -18.17 -6.71
C GLY A 75 23.09 -18.38 -7.91
N GLN A 76 23.76 -19.55 -7.90
CA GLN A 76 24.73 -19.93 -8.93
C GLN A 76 24.10 -20.41 -10.25
N GLY A 77 22.76 -20.48 -10.32
CA GLY A 77 22.00 -20.88 -11.50
C GLY A 77 21.88 -19.80 -12.58
N VAL A 78 22.17 -18.53 -12.27
CA VAL A 78 22.07 -17.46 -13.27
C VAL A 78 23.18 -17.61 -14.33
N PRO A 79 22.87 -17.49 -15.64
CA PRO A 79 23.88 -17.53 -16.68
C PRO A 79 24.92 -16.42 -16.54
N ARG A 80 26.20 -16.77 -16.71
CA ARG A 80 27.27 -15.78 -16.87
C ARG A 80 27.11 -15.12 -18.25
N ARG A 81 26.76 -13.83 -18.26
CA ARG A 81 26.70 -13.01 -19.48
C ARG A 81 27.64 -11.81 -19.33
N GLN A 82 28.33 -11.47 -20.41
CA GLN A 82 29.02 -10.19 -20.51
C GLN A 82 28.00 -9.13 -20.92
N TYR A 83 27.87 -8.07 -20.12
CA TYR A 83 27.00 -6.92 -20.44
C TYR A 83 27.83 -5.84 -21.15
N ARG A 84 27.18 -5.11 -22.08
CA ARG A 84 27.65 -3.78 -22.49
C ARG A 84 27.67 -2.86 -21.26
N GLU A 85 28.52 -1.83 -21.26
CA GLU A 85 28.73 -0.95 -20.09
C GLU A 85 27.42 -0.44 -19.46
N ALA A 86 26.50 0.10 -20.26
CA ALA A 86 25.25 0.63 -19.74
C ALA A 86 24.31 -0.46 -19.16
N GLY A 87 24.44 -1.71 -19.62
CA GLY A 87 23.81 -2.87 -18.96
C GLY A 87 24.48 -3.27 -17.65
N LYS A 88 25.78 -3.00 -17.45
CA LYS A 88 26.45 -3.18 -16.15
C LYS A 88 25.96 -2.16 -15.12
N GLN A 89 25.68 -0.92 -15.54
CA GLN A 89 25.15 0.12 -14.65
C GLN A 89 23.78 -0.27 -14.07
N ASP A 90 22.84 -0.70 -14.92
CA ASP A 90 21.54 -1.23 -14.46
C ASP A 90 21.70 -2.44 -13.54
N LEU A 91 22.63 -3.34 -13.84
CA LEU A 91 22.90 -4.51 -13.01
C LEU A 91 23.37 -4.08 -11.62
N GLU A 92 24.31 -3.15 -11.54
CA GLU A 92 24.85 -2.67 -10.26
C GLU A 92 23.76 -1.99 -9.42
N ILE A 93 22.97 -1.10 -10.02
CA ILE A 93 21.83 -0.44 -9.35
C ILE A 93 20.84 -1.49 -8.82
N LEU A 94 20.45 -2.47 -9.65
CA LEU A 94 19.51 -3.51 -9.22
C LEU A 94 20.10 -4.39 -8.11
N MET A 95 21.35 -4.84 -8.23
CA MET A 95 22.01 -5.64 -7.18
C MET A 95 22.14 -4.87 -5.85
N GLN A 96 22.39 -3.56 -5.90
CA GLN A 96 22.38 -2.69 -4.73
C GLN A 96 20.98 -2.60 -4.09
N ILE A 97 19.92 -2.40 -4.88
CA ILE A 97 18.53 -2.40 -4.41
C ILE A 97 18.19 -3.76 -3.75
N LEU A 98 18.52 -4.89 -4.39
CA LEU A 98 18.25 -6.21 -3.84
C LEU A 98 19.01 -6.45 -2.52
N SER A 99 20.28 -6.01 -2.43
CA SER A 99 21.08 -6.13 -1.21
C SER A 99 20.54 -5.24 -0.08
N LYS A 100 20.29 -3.96 -0.37
CA LYS A 100 19.74 -2.94 0.56
C LYS A 100 18.44 -3.39 1.20
N HIS A 101 17.52 -3.94 0.41
CA HIS A 101 16.20 -4.38 0.87
C HIS A 101 16.15 -5.85 1.35
N LYS A 102 17.32 -6.50 1.46
CA LYS A 102 17.46 -7.91 1.85
C LYS A 102 16.54 -8.83 1.03
N LEU A 103 16.54 -8.65 -0.29
CA LEU A 103 15.80 -9.48 -1.24
C LEU A 103 16.65 -10.66 -1.73
N CYS A 104 15.97 -11.71 -2.16
CA CYS A 104 16.54 -12.91 -2.74
C CYS A 104 15.78 -13.28 -4.01
N ALA A 105 16.48 -13.45 -5.12
CA ALA A 105 15.93 -13.99 -6.36
C ALA A 105 15.75 -15.51 -6.21
N ALA A 106 14.54 -15.94 -5.88
CA ALA A 106 14.22 -17.31 -5.52
C ALA A 106 14.50 -18.29 -6.68
N ASN A 107 14.21 -17.91 -7.92
CA ASN A 107 14.35 -18.75 -9.11
C ASN A 107 15.77 -18.81 -9.71
N THR A 108 16.81 -18.60 -8.89
CA THR A 108 18.21 -18.51 -9.33
C THR A 108 19.14 -19.56 -8.70
N TRP A 109 18.61 -20.42 -7.82
CA TRP A 109 19.39 -21.38 -7.03
C TRP A 109 19.42 -22.79 -7.63
N GLY A 110 18.71 -23.03 -8.74
CA GLY A 110 18.69 -24.29 -9.47
C GLY A 110 19.88 -24.53 -10.41
N LYS A 111 19.83 -25.62 -11.18
CA LYS A 111 20.79 -25.90 -12.26
C LYS A 111 20.64 -24.85 -13.37
N LYS A 112 21.75 -24.32 -13.90
CA LYS A 112 21.76 -23.20 -14.88
C LYS A 112 20.80 -23.38 -16.06
N ALA A 113 20.73 -24.58 -16.64
CA ALA A 113 19.84 -24.89 -17.76
C ALA A 113 18.33 -24.75 -17.44
N ALA A 114 17.95 -24.89 -16.17
CA ALA A 114 16.58 -24.73 -15.69
C ALA A 114 16.25 -23.29 -15.24
N CYS A 115 17.22 -22.38 -15.26
CA CYS A 115 17.06 -20.97 -14.87
C CYS A 115 16.84 -20.03 -16.07
N TYR A 116 16.99 -20.51 -17.31
CA TYR A 116 16.64 -19.72 -18.49
C TYR A 116 15.13 -19.43 -18.56
N THR A 117 14.77 -18.20 -18.90
CA THR A 117 13.36 -17.76 -19.01
C THR A 117 13.03 -17.18 -20.38
N ASN A 118 14.05 -16.75 -21.12
CA ASN A 118 13.96 -16.32 -22.51
C ASN A 118 14.99 -17.07 -23.37
N ARG A 119 14.56 -17.57 -24.53
CA ARG A 119 15.40 -18.25 -25.52
C ARG A 119 15.24 -17.53 -26.86
N HIS A 120 16.36 -17.13 -27.46
CA HIS A 120 16.41 -16.52 -28.78
C HIS A 120 17.56 -17.15 -29.59
N PRO A 121 17.61 -17.00 -30.92
CA PRO A 121 18.68 -17.58 -31.74
C PRO A 121 20.10 -17.14 -31.31
N GLY A 122 20.23 -15.94 -30.74
CA GLY A 122 21.48 -15.40 -30.18
C GLY A 122 21.84 -15.89 -28.76
N GLY A 123 21.07 -16.81 -28.17
CA GLY A 123 21.37 -17.43 -26.88
C GLY A 123 20.19 -17.52 -25.90
N ASN A 124 20.49 -18.00 -24.69
CA ASN A 124 19.50 -18.14 -23.61
C ASN A 124 19.80 -17.17 -22.48
N THR A 125 18.76 -16.50 -21.97
CA THR A 125 18.87 -15.50 -20.89
C THR A 125 17.87 -15.78 -19.76
N GLN A 126 18.23 -15.33 -18.56
CA GLN A 126 17.29 -15.23 -17.44
C GLN A 126 16.98 -13.75 -17.25
N ILE A 127 15.72 -13.37 -17.46
CA ILE A 127 15.23 -11.98 -17.31
C ILE A 127 14.00 -11.90 -16.42
N ASP A 128 13.26 -13.00 -16.27
CA ASP A 128 12.14 -13.12 -15.36
C ASP A 128 12.60 -13.60 -13.99
N TYR A 129 12.24 -12.86 -12.95
CA TYR A 129 12.63 -13.17 -11.57
C TYR A 129 11.42 -13.26 -10.65
N VAL A 130 11.55 -14.09 -9.62
CA VAL A 130 10.70 -14.07 -8.43
C VAL A 130 11.59 -13.65 -7.27
N LEU A 131 11.40 -12.42 -6.78
CA LEU A 131 12.15 -11.86 -5.66
C LEU A 131 11.30 -11.94 -4.40
N VAL A 132 11.87 -12.44 -3.31
CA VAL A 132 11.24 -12.50 -1.98
C VAL A 132 12.19 -11.90 -0.93
N ARG A 133 11.71 -11.61 0.28
CA ARG A 133 12.60 -11.25 1.40
C ARG A 133 13.51 -12.42 1.74
N GLN A 134 14.77 -12.15 2.10
CA GLN A 134 15.75 -13.19 2.47
C GLN A 134 15.31 -14.04 3.66
N ALA A 135 14.56 -13.46 4.61
CA ALA A 135 13.94 -14.20 5.72
C ALA A 135 12.94 -15.27 5.27
N ASN A 136 12.35 -15.08 4.08
CA ASN A 136 11.29 -15.91 3.51
C ASN A 136 11.84 -16.73 2.32
N ALA A 137 13.15 -16.63 2.05
CA ALA A 137 13.86 -17.34 0.99
C ALA A 137 14.40 -18.68 1.52
N ASP A 138 13.50 -19.54 1.96
CA ASP A 138 13.81 -20.88 2.45
C ASP A 138 14.28 -21.83 1.31
N LEU A 139 14.50 -23.11 1.64
CA LEU A 139 14.92 -24.10 0.66
C LEU A 139 13.80 -24.51 -0.32
N ILE A 140 12.54 -24.17 -0.05
CA ILE A 140 11.38 -24.47 -0.91
C ILE A 140 11.22 -23.34 -1.94
N ALA A 141 11.20 -22.08 -1.50
CA ALA A 141 11.20 -20.90 -2.36
C ALA A 141 12.38 -20.92 -3.34
N LYS A 142 13.57 -21.32 -2.88
CA LYS A 142 14.77 -21.47 -3.72
C LYS A 142 14.71 -22.60 -4.75
N ARG A 143 13.68 -23.48 -4.70
CA ARG A 143 13.36 -24.47 -5.74
C ARG A 143 12.36 -23.96 -6.77
N SER A 144 11.89 -22.71 -6.65
CA SER A 144 11.12 -22.07 -7.71
C SER A 144 11.90 -22.12 -9.03
N SER A 145 11.23 -22.52 -10.09
CA SER A 145 11.81 -22.69 -11.41
C SER A 145 10.86 -22.14 -12.46
N HIS A 146 11.41 -21.68 -13.57
CA HIS A 146 10.61 -21.32 -14.71
C HIS A 146 10.13 -22.61 -15.40
N THR A 147 8.83 -22.66 -15.69
CA THR A 147 8.24 -23.69 -16.55
C THR A 147 8.14 -23.13 -17.97
N HIS A 148 8.95 -23.65 -18.88
CA HIS A 148 8.83 -23.32 -20.30
C HIS A 148 7.42 -23.70 -20.80
N ARG A 149 6.87 -22.86 -21.68
CA ARG A 149 5.44 -22.82 -22.02
C ARG A 149 4.85 -24.16 -22.48
N ASP A 150 5.67 -25.05 -23.03
CA ASP A 150 5.30 -26.40 -23.48
C ASP A 150 4.66 -27.23 -22.35
N GLY A 151 5.02 -26.97 -21.08
CA GLY A 151 4.46 -27.67 -19.92
C GLY A 151 3.17 -27.06 -19.36
N TRP A 152 2.97 -25.73 -19.46
CA TRP A 152 1.83 -25.05 -18.81
C TRP A 152 0.50 -25.32 -19.52
N LEU A 153 0.51 -25.39 -20.85
CA LEU A 153 -0.66 -25.80 -21.63
C LEU A 153 -0.98 -27.30 -21.46
N ALA A 154 0.04 -28.14 -21.20
CA ALA A 154 -0.12 -29.59 -21.16
C ALA A 154 -0.43 -30.20 -19.78
N LYS A 155 -0.07 -29.53 -18.67
CA LYS A 155 -0.22 -30.07 -17.30
C LYS A 155 -0.93 -29.14 -16.32
N GLY A 156 -1.52 -28.04 -16.80
CA GLY A 156 -2.06 -26.97 -15.96
C GLY A 156 -3.32 -26.30 -16.50
N GLN A 157 -4.36 -27.08 -16.84
CA GLN A 157 -5.72 -26.53 -17.01
C GLN A 157 -6.35 -26.16 -15.65
N ALA A 158 -5.65 -25.31 -14.91
CA ALA A 158 -6.28 -24.23 -14.17
C ALA A 158 -6.02 -22.95 -14.99
N THR A 159 -6.73 -22.81 -16.11
CA THR A 159 -6.65 -21.60 -16.93
C THR A 159 -6.99 -20.37 -16.08
N ILE A 160 -6.69 -19.16 -16.57
CA ILE A 160 -7.20 -17.93 -15.93
C ILE A 160 -8.73 -18.00 -15.81
N SER A 161 -9.41 -18.68 -16.74
CA SER A 161 -10.85 -18.98 -16.69
C SER A 161 -11.22 -19.91 -15.53
N ASP A 162 -10.39 -20.87 -15.14
CA ASP A 162 -10.64 -21.81 -14.03
C ASP A 162 -10.25 -21.23 -12.66
N ILE A 163 -9.21 -20.39 -12.60
CA ILE A 163 -8.94 -19.54 -11.41
C ILE A 163 -10.10 -18.56 -11.23
N ARG A 164 -10.55 -17.92 -12.32
CA ARG A 164 -11.74 -17.06 -12.32
C ARG A 164 -12.99 -17.85 -11.95
N ARG A 165 -13.19 -19.06 -12.46
CA ARG A 165 -14.32 -19.94 -12.12
C ARG A 165 -14.27 -20.40 -10.66
N SER A 166 -13.08 -20.67 -10.11
CA SER A 166 -12.90 -21.01 -8.69
C SER A 166 -13.18 -19.81 -7.77
N VAL A 167 -12.67 -18.63 -8.11
CA VAL A 167 -12.98 -17.37 -7.42
C VAL A 167 -14.46 -16.99 -7.57
N GLN A 168 -15.08 -17.26 -8.72
CA GLN A 168 -16.50 -17.06 -8.96
C GLN A 168 -17.39 -18.10 -8.24
N ALA A 169 -16.95 -19.36 -8.13
CA ALA A 169 -17.63 -20.40 -7.38
C ALA A 169 -17.60 -20.12 -5.87
N LEU A 170 -16.44 -19.67 -5.35
CA LEU A 170 -16.32 -19.09 -4.00
C LEU A 170 -17.09 -17.78 -3.82
N ALA A 171 -17.55 -17.15 -4.91
CA ALA A 171 -18.40 -15.97 -4.93
C ALA A 171 -19.86 -16.29 -5.31
N VAL A 172 -20.27 -17.56 -5.41
CA VAL A 172 -21.69 -17.94 -5.47
C VAL A 172 -22.25 -17.70 -4.06
N GLY A 173 -22.97 -16.58 -3.91
CA GLY A 173 -23.37 -16.03 -2.61
C GLY A 173 -22.63 -14.74 -2.21
N ALA A 174 -21.68 -14.25 -3.01
CA ALA A 174 -21.16 -12.90 -2.84
C ALA A 174 -22.21 -11.88 -3.32
N GLU A 175 -22.77 -11.12 -2.38
CA GLU A 175 -23.68 -10.02 -2.71
C GLU A 175 -23.10 -9.09 -3.77
N PRO A 176 -23.95 -8.57 -4.69
CA PRO A 176 -23.49 -7.65 -5.72
C PRO A 176 -22.72 -6.48 -5.09
N PRO A 177 -21.59 -6.06 -5.68
CA PRO A 177 -20.77 -5.02 -5.09
C PRO A 177 -21.58 -3.72 -5.01
N VAL A 178 -21.79 -3.21 -3.79
CA VAL A 178 -22.51 -1.96 -3.50
C VAL A 178 -22.03 -0.84 -4.42
N ARG A 179 -22.81 -0.55 -5.46
CA ARG A 179 -22.48 0.48 -6.45
C ARG A 179 -22.97 1.81 -5.92
N ARG A 180 -22.07 2.79 -5.85
CA ARG A 180 -22.46 4.18 -5.56
C ARG A 180 -23.42 4.65 -6.66
N PRO A 181 -24.61 5.20 -6.33
CA PRO A 181 -25.55 5.69 -7.33
C PRO A 181 -24.88 6.59 -8.37
N ALA A 182 -25.30 6.50 -9.63
CA ALA A 182 -24.79 7.39 -10.67
C ALA A 182 -25.23 8.83 -10.38
N LEU A 183 -24.36 9.81 -10.64
CA LEU A 183 -24.84 11.20 -10.71
C LEU A 183 -25.67 11.32 -11.98
N ARG A 184 -26.94 11.70 -11.86
CA ARG A 184 -27.75 12.07 -13.03
C ARG A 184 -27.03 13.20 -13.79
N PRO A 185 -26.99 13.15 -15.14
CA PRO A 185 -26.32 14.18 -15.95
C PRO A 185 -26.90 15.58 -15.71
N VAL A 186 -26.11 16.60 -16.09
CA VAL A 186 -26.39 18.04 -15.87
C VAL A 186 -26.40 18.77 -17.22
N ASP A 187 -26.63 18.01 -18.29
CA ASP A 187 -26.16 18.39 -19.61
C ASP A 187 -26.99 19.55 -20.16
N GLY A 188 -28.31 19.55 -19.93
CA GLY A 188 -29.19 20.66 -20.28
C GLY A 188 -28.86 21.97 -19.55
N GLU A 189 -28.50 21.98 -18.26
CA GLU A 189 -28.12 23.23 -17.58
C GLU A 189 -26.70 23.69 -17.98
N ILE A 190 -25.82 22.75 -18.35
CA ILE A 190 -24.51 23.05 -18.94
C ILE A 190 -24.71 23.71 -20.31
N GLU A 191 -25.42 23.06 -21.24
CA GLU A 191 -25.71 23.58 -22.58
C GLU A 191 -26.34 24.97 -22.52
N ASN A 192 -27.35 25.17 -21.68
CA ASN A 192 -27.95 26.49 -21.45
C ASN A 192 -26.91 27.53 -21.00
N CYS A 193 -26.09 27.22 -20.00
CA CYS A 193 -25.04 28.12 -19.53
C CYS A 193 -23.99 28.44 -20.61
N TRP A 194 -23.67 27.50 -21.50
CA TRP A 194 -22.74 27.69 -22.61
C TRP A 194 -23.38 28.46 -23.77
N ASN A 195 -24.66 28.24 -24.06
CA ASN A 195 -25.40 28.94 -25.11
C ASN A 195 -25.55 30.42 -24.77
N PHE A 196 -25.94 30.77 -23.54
CA PHE A 196 -25.98 32.17 -23.11
C PHE A 196 -24.59 32.82 -23.11
N ARG A 197 -23.52 32.07 -22.79
CA ARG A 197 -22.14 32.58 -22.85
C ARG A 197 -21.68 32.84 -24.29
N ARG A 198 -22.01 31.96 -25.24
CA ARG A 198 -21.75 32.17 -26.67
C ARG A 198 -22.52 33.37 -27.23
N GLN A 199 -23.81 33.51 -26.86
CA GLN A 199 -24.60 34.68 -27.21
C GLN A 199 -23.96 35.97 -26.68
N LEU A 200 -23.54 36.01 -25.41
CA LEU A 200 -22.83 37.16 -24.83
C LEU A 200 -21.53 37.50 -25.59
N GLN A 201 -20.77 36.49 -26.04
CA GLN A 201 -19.54 36.69 -26.84
C GLN A 201 -19.81 37.19 -28.27
N SER A 202 -20.97 36.87 -28.85
CA SER A 202 -21.35 37.36 -30.19
C SER A 202 -21.81 38.82 -30.22
N LEU A 203 -22.17 39.39 -29.06
CA LEU A 203 -22.59 40.78 -28.95
C LEU A 203 -21.37 41.69 -28.79
N LYS A 204 -21.16 42.58 -29.77
CA LYS A 204 -20.02 43.52 -29.80
C LYS A 204 -20.08 44.61 -28.72
N SER A 205 -21.20 44.74 -27.99
CA SER A 205 -21.40 45.75 -26.93
C SER A 205 -21.77 45.10 -25.59
N TRP A 206 -21.24 45.67 -24.50
CA TRP A 206 -21.48 45.21 -23.13
C TRP A 206 -22.87 45.66 -22.62
N VAL A 207 -23.93 45.04 -23.14
CA VAL A 207 -25.30 45.29 -22.68
C VAL A 207 -25.58 44.52 -21.38
N VAL A 208 -26.24 45.17 -20.41
CA VAL A 208 -26.49 44.65 -19.05
C VAL A 208 -27.45 43.44 -19.03
N LEU A 209 -28.37 43.33 -19.98
CA LEU A 209 -29.36 42.25 -20.02
C LEU A 209 -28.75 40.87 -20.39
N PRO A 210 -27.90 40.74 -21.43
CA PRO A 210 -27.10 39.54 -21.68
C PRO A 210 -26.25 39.04 -20.49
N SER A 211 -25.61 39.94 -19.75
CA SER A 211 -24.80 39.56 -18.58
C SER A 211 -25.67 39.08 -17.41
N LEU A 212 -26.87 39.63 -17.23
CA LEU A 212 -27.84 39.10 -16.27
C LEU A 212 -28.31 37.68 -16.62
N ARG A 213 -28.59 37.38 -17.90
CA ARG A 213 -29.00 36.03 -18.35
C ARG A 213 -27.93 34.97 -18.08
N THR A 214 -26.66 35.26 -18.39
CA THR A 214 -25.55 34.35 -18.07
C THR A 214 -25.38 34.11 -16.57
N LEU A 215 -25.55 35.15 -15.73
CA LEU A 215 -25.51 35.02 -14.27
C LEU A 215 -26.67 34.14 -13.74
N LEU A 216 -27.88 34.30 -14.28
CA LEU A 216 -29.05 33.49 -13.91
C LEU A 216 -28.87 32.02 -14.32
N ALA A 217 -28.41 31.76 -15.54
CA ALA A 217 -28.09 30.40 -16.01
C ALA A 217 -27.01 29.73 -15.15
N HIS A 218 -25.97 30.48 -14.76
CA HIS A 218 -24.92 29.97 -13.87
C HIS A 218 -25.44 29.69 -12.44
N LYS A 219 -26.37 30.51 -11.92
CA LYS A 219 -27.06 30.25 -10.64
C LYS A 219 -27.94 29.00 -10.73
N ALA A 220 -28.67 28.81 -11.83
CA ALA A 220 -29.49 27.63 -12.09
C ALA A 220 -28.63 26.35 -12.16
N LEU A 221 -27.56 26.35 -12.95
CA LEU A 221 -26.57 25.26 -13.02
C LEU A 221 -26.00 24.91 -11.62
N LYS A 222 -25.61 25.92 -10.83
CA LYS A 222 -25.15 25.72 -9.43
C LYS A 222 -26.24 25.22 -8.48
N ARG A 223 -27.52 25.47 -8.75
CA ARG A 223 -28.65 24.92 -8.00
C ARG A 223 -28.84 23.45 -8.37
N ALA A 224 -28.99 23.13 -9.66
CA ALA A 224 -29.17 21.77 -10.16
C ALA A 224 -28.03 20.81 -9.77
N ILE A 225 -26.77 21.27 -9.79
CA ILE A 225 -25.62 20.49 -9.29
C ILE A 225 -25.74 20.17 -7.79
N ARG A 226 -26.27 21.09 -6.97
CA ARG A 226 -26.45 20.86 -5.52
C ARG A 226 -27.62 19.91 -5.26
N GLU A 227 -28.73 20.09 -5.96
CA GLU A 227 -29.92 19.22 -5.87
C GLU A 227 -29.59 17.78 -6.29
N ARG A 228 -28.92 17.57 -7.42
CA ARG A 228 -28.49 16.23 -7.85
C ARG A 228 -27.48 15.59 -6.88
N LYS A 229 -26.60 16.37 -6.25
CA LYS A 229 -25.73 15.88 -5.16
C LYS A 229 -26.53 15.49 -3.91
N ARG A 230 -27.53 16.28 -3.50
CA ARG A 230 -28.43 15.98 -2.37
C ARG A 230 -29.22 14.69 -2.65
N ALA A 231 -29.84 14.57 -3.83
CA ALA A 231 -30.58 13.39 -4.25
C ALA A 231 -29.71 12.11 -4.21
N ARG A 232 -28.48 12.16 -4.74
CA ARG A 232 -27.53 11.04 -4.67
C ARG A 232 -27.19 10.64 -3.23
N THR A 233 -27.01 11.61 -2.33
CA THR A 233 -26.75 11.33 -0.91
C THR A 233 -27.95 10.66 -0.25
N LEU A 234 -29.17 11.11 -0.54
CA LEU A 234 -30.41 10.50 -0.03
C LEU A 234 -30.58 9.06 -0.53
N GLU A 235 -30.36 8.81 -1.83
CA GLU A 235 -30.37 7.46 -2.42
C GLU A 235 -29.30 6.54 -1.77
N THR A 236 -28.14 7.10 -1.42
CA THR A 236 -27.09 6.35 -0.69
C THR A 236 -27.48 6.10 0.78
N LEU A 237 -28.29 6.95 1.40
CA LEU A 237 -28.81 6.74 2.76
C LEU A 237 -29.91 5.68 2.78
N ASP A 238 -30.83 5.70 1.81
CA ASP A 238 -31.86 4.67 1.63
C ASP A 238 -31.23 3.27 1.45
N GLN A 239 -30.19 3.14 0.63
CA GLN A 239 -29.39 1.91 0.54
C GLN A 239 -28.76 1.46 1.87
N ALA A 240 -28.36 2.40 2.74
CA ALA A 240 -27.85 2.07 4.07
C ALA A 240 -28.96 1.56 4.99
N GLU A 241 -30.14 2.19 4.95
CA GLU A 241 -31.31 1.81 5.74
C GLU A 241 -31.84 0.42 5.33
N GLN A 242 -31.93 0.15 4.02
CA GLN A 242 -32.31 -1.17 3.49
C GLN A 242 -31.32 -2.26 3.93
N ALA A 243 -30.01 -1.99 3.83
CA ALA A 243 -28.98 -2.93 4.29
C ALA A 243 -29.03 -3.16 5.82
N ALA A 244 -29.41 -2.14 6.61
CA ALA A 244 -29.60 -2.27 8.04
C ALA A 244 -30.85 -3.12 8.38
N LYS A 245 -31.99 -2.85 7.72
CA LYS A 245 -33.25 -3.64 7.87
C LYS A 245 -33.06 -5.10 7.48
N ALA A 246 -32.24 -5.37 6.45
CA ALA A 246 -31.90 -6.73 6.02
C ALA A 246 -30.83 -7.44 6.89
N GLY A 247 -30.32 -6.80 7.96
CA GLY A 247 -29.26 -7.36 8.82
C GLY A 247 -27.89 -7.49 8.14
N GLN A 248 -27.69 -6.87 6.98
CA GLN A 248 -26.49 -7.02 6.14
C GLN A 248 -25.35 -6.09 6.61
N THR A 249 -24.79 -6.34 7.79
CA THR A 249 -23.78 -5.49 8.44
C THR A 249 -22.58 -5.15 7.53
N LYS A 250 -22.10 -6.10 6.72
CA LYS A 250 -20.99 -5.88 5.77
C LYS A 250 -21.35 -4.87 4.67
N THR A 251 -22.60 -4.86 4.24
CA THR A 251 -23.12 -4.02 3.16
C THR A 251 -23.45 -2.63 3.68
N LEU A 252 -24.04 -2.53 4.88
CA LEU A 252 -24.14 -1.28 5.65
C LEU A 252 -22.77 -0.57 5.79
N PHE A 253 -21.72 -1.27 6.24
CA PHE A 253 -20.38 -0.67 6.35
C PHE A 253 -19.79 -0.21 5.01
N LYS A 254 -20.08 -0.90 3.89
CA LYS A 254 -19.67 -0.45 2.55
C LYS A 254 -20.38 0.85 2.17
N VAL A 255 -21.70 0.96 2.40
CA VAL A 255 -22.49 2.17 2.11
C VAL A 255 -22.03 3.34 2.99
N LEU A 256 -21.85 3.11 4.30
CA LEU A 256 -21.32 4.13 5.23
C LEU A 256 -19.94 4.65 4.80
N LYS A 257 -19.05 3.78 4.28
CA LYS A 257 -17.76 4.20 3.71
C LYS A 257 -17.87 5.00 2.40
N GLN A 258 -19.01 4.95 1.71
CA GLN A 258 -19.29 5.81 0.55
C GLN A 258 -19.87 7.17 0.95
N LEU A 259 -20.63 7.25 2.05
CA LEU A 259 -21.13 8.50 2.63
C LEU A 259 -20.00 9.26 3.32
N CYS A 260 -19.24 8.55 4.15
CA CYS A 260 -18.06 9.01 4.87
C CYS A 260 -16.81 8.35 4.27
N PRO A 261 -16.36 8.76 3.06
CA PRO A 261 -15.08 8.32 2.54
C PRO A 261 -14.02 8.68 3.57
N GLY A 262 -13.30 7.66 4.07
CA GLY A 262 -12.31 7.84 5.13
C GLY A 262 -11.40 9.00 4.77
N ARG A 263 -11.34 10.02 5.64
CA ARG A 263 -10.53 11.21 5.40
C ARG A 263 -9.14 10.73 5.01
N SER A 264 -8.63 11.20 3.87
CA SER A 264 -7.24 10.96 3.49
C SER A 264 -6.40 11.34 4.70
N VAL A 265 -5.66 10.37 5.27
CA VAL A 265 -4.92 10.58 6.52
C VAL A 265 -4.03 11.79 6.30
N GLN A 266 -4.42 12.92 6.90
CA GLN A 266 -3.64 14.13 6.80
C GLN A 266 -2.34 13.82 7.50
N ARG A 267 -1.22 13.91 6.78
CA ARG A 267 0.09 13.85 7.41
C ARG A 267 0.12 14.97 8.43
N VAL A 268 0.06 14.60 9.71
CA VAL A 268 0.37 15.50 10.81
C VAL A 268 1.79 15.97 10.53
N LYS A 269 1.93 17.28 10.42
CA LYS A 269 3.22 17.95 10.34
C LYS A 269 3.41 18.72 11.64
N LEU A 270 4.54 18.53 12.28
CA LEU A 270 4.91 19.34 13.44
C LEU A 270 5.04 20.81 13.04
N ARG A 271 4.77 21.67 14.03
CA ARG A 271 4.94 23.11 13.93
C ARG A 271 5.97 23.57 14.94
N ASP A 272 6.69 24.61 14.58
CA ASP A 272 7.58 25.35 15.48
C ASP A 272 6.75 26.13 16.52
N PRO A 273 7.33 26.62 17.63
CA PRO A 273 6.61 27.45 18.62
C PRO A 273 5.93 28.68 18.02
N ASP A 274 6.52 29.28 16.97
CA ASP A 274 5.95 30.40 16.20
C ASP A 274 4.75 29.99 15.30
N GLY A 275 4.40 28.70 15.26
CA GLY A 275 3.28 28.15 14.51
C GLY A 275 3.57 27.85 13.04
N TRP A 276 4.79 28.06 12.54
CA TRP A 276 5.21 27.69 11.19
C TRP A 276 5.33 26.16 11.03
N LEU A 277 5.13 25.64 9.82
CA LEU A 277 5.30 24.20 9.54
C LEU A 277 6.79 23.85 9.43
N LEU A 278 7.24 22.84 10.16
CA LEU A 278 8.63 22.39 10.10
C LEU A 278 8.98 21.74 8.75
N SER A 279 10.27 21.79 8.39
CA SER A 279 10.85 20.97 7.34
C SER A 279 10.88 19.50 7.78
N ALA A 280 11.06 18.56 6.84
CA ALA A 280 11.14 17.13 7.19
C ALA A 280 12.37 16.78 8.04
N GLU A 281 13.44 17.58 7.94
CA GLU A 281 14.68 17.45 8.72
C GLU A 281 14.47 17.97 10.14
N ALA A 282 13.97 19.20 10.29
CA ALA A 282 13.65 19.78 11.60
C ALA A 282 12.55 19.00 12.34
N GLU A 283 11.55 18.47 11.64
CA GLU A 283 10.55 17.56 12.20
C GLU A 283 11.20 16.27 12.74
N CYS A 284 12.23 15.74 12.07
CA CYS A 284 12.98 14.59 12.54
C CYS A 284 13.82 14.93 13.78
N GLU A 285 14.50 16.09 13.80
CA GLU A 285 15.28 16.55 14.96
C GLU A 285 14.41 16.74 16.21
N VAL A 286 13.23 17.38 16.06
CA VAL A 286 12.26 17.54 17.15
C VAL A 286 11.76 16.18 17.65
N LEU A 287 11.49 15.22 16.75
CA LEU A 287 11.08 13.86 17.13
C LEU A 287 12.20 13.08 17.82
N VAL A 288 13.46 13.23 17.40
CA VAL A 288 14.62 12.61 18.05
C VAL A 288 14.85 13.20 19.43
N LYS A 289 14.74 14.53 19.58
CA LYS A 289 14.82 15.21 20.88
C LYS A 289 13.72 14.74 21.82
N TYR A 290 12.46 14.77 21.37
CA TYR A 290 11.31 14.31 22.15
C TYR A 290 11.44 12.82 22.55
N ALA A 291 11.89 11.95 21.64
CA ALA A 291 12.14 10.55 21.96
C ALA A 291 13.28 10.38 22.97
N SER A 292 14.33 11.21 22.88
CA SER A 292 15.46 11.19 23.84
C SER A 292 15.03 11.68 25.22
N GLU A 293 14.12 12.64 25.31
CA GLU A 293 13.52 13.08 26.58
C GLU A 293 12.59 12.00 27.16
N LEU A 294 11.71 11.42 26.33
CA LEU A 294 10.72 10.41 26.73
C LEU A 294 11.35 9.06 27.13
N PHE A 295 12.43 8.64 26.45
CA PHE A 295 13.12 7.37 26.71
C PHE A 295 14.48 7.54 27.41
N GLY A 296 14.87 8.77 27.73
CA GLY A 296 16.11 9.09 28.46
C GLY A 296 16.03 8.93 29.98
N GLY A 297 14.89 8.49 30.51
CA GLY A 297 14.77 8.07 31.90
C GLY A 297 15.80 6.99 32.24
N ALA A 298 16.19 6.91 33.52
CA ALA A 298 17.21 5.96 34.00
C ALA A 298 16.94 4.56 33.42
N GLY A 299 17.88 4.11 32.57
CA GLY A 299 17.65 2.95 31.72
C GLY A 299 17.21 1.76 32.57
N PHE A 300 16.06 1.17 32.23
CA PHE A 300 15.41 0.10 33.00
C PHE A 300 16.47 -0.84 33.57
N PRO A 301 16.59 -0.96 34.90
CA PRO A 301 17.67 -1.71 35.51
C PRO A 301 17.61 -3.11 34.92
N LYS A 302 18.63 -3.48 34.15
CA LYS A 302 18.69 -4.77 33.47
C LYS A 302 18.71 -5.83 34.55
N SER A 303 17.54 -6.37 34.89
CA SER A 303 17.41 -7.51 35.77
C SER A 303 18.36 -8.56 35.21
N ALA A 304 19.32 -9.00 36.02
CA ALA A 304 20.30 -9.98 35.60
C ALA A 304 19.51 -11.16 35.01
N LEU A 305 19.74 -11.45 33.72
CA LEU A 305 19.05 -12.52 33.02
C LEU A 305 19.50 -13.83 33.66
N ARG A 306 18.77 -14.25 34.69
CA ARG A 306 18.93 -15.57 35.28
C ARG A 306 18.68 -16.60 34.17
N PRO A 307 19.46 -17.70 34.12
CA PRO A 307 19.10 -18.82 33.27
C PRO A 307 17.63 -19.15 33.48
N LEU A 308 16.89 -19.36 32.39
CA LEU A 308 15.50 -19.79 32.49
C LEU A 308 15.52 -21.11 33.24
N ASP A 309 14.75 -21.20 34.32
CA ASP A 309 14.71 -22.39 35.16
C ASP A 309 14.39 -23.63 34.31
N PRO A 310 15.25 -24.67 34.29
CA PRO A 310 14.97 -25.88 33.52
C PRO A 310 13.62 -26.52 33.87
N GLU A 311 13.13 -26.33 35.10
CA GLU A 311 11.81 -26.81 35.53
C GLU A 311 10.65 -26.04 34.87
N LEU A 312 10.86 -24.79 34.46
CA LEU A 312 9.91 -24.02 33.64
C LEU A 312 9.93 -24.43 32.16
N LEU A 313 10.90 -25.25 31.74
CA LEU A 313 10.97 -25.84 30.40
C LEU A 313 10.57 -27.32 30.36
N CYS A 314 10.15 -27.91 31.48
CA CYS A 314 9.68 -29.30 31.46
C CYS A 314 8.28 -29.39 30.82
N ASP A 315 8.05 -30.44 30.02
CA ASP A 315 6.80 -30.64 29.29
C ASP A 315 5.58 -30.66 30.24
N ALA A 316 5.75 -31.20 31.46
CA ALA A 316 4.70 -31.25 32.47
C ALA A 316 4.18 -29.86 32.87
N ARG A 317 5.07 -28.88 33.15
CA ARG A 317 4.66 -27.51 33.50
C ARG A 317 4.10 -26.74 32.31
N TRP A 318 4.58 -26.98 31.09
CA TRP A 318 3.96 -26.39 29.89
C TRP A 318 2.55 -26.92 29.65
N ILE A 319 2.34 -28.23 29.83
CA ILE A 319 1.00 -28.84 29.75
C ILE A 319 0.08 -28.30 30.85
N GLU A 320 0.58 -28.08 32.06
CA GLU A 320 -0.17 -27.51 33.18
C GLU A 320 -0.55 -26.04 32.93
N ALA A 321 0.42 -25.18 32.55
CA ALA A 321 0.16 -23.78 32.20
C ALA A 321 -0.81 -23.64 31.01
N LEU A 322 -0.71 -24.51 29.99
CA LEU A 322 -1.67 -24.55 28.87
C LEU A 322 -3.07 -25.02 29.29
N ARG A 323 -3.20 -25.80 30.37
CA ARG A 323 -4.49 -26.14 30.99
C ARG A 323 -5.06 -24.96 31.78
N GLU A 324 -4.23 -24.20 32.49
CA GLU A 324 -4.65 -22.99 33.23
C GLU A 324 -5.08 -21.84 32.31
N ILE A 325 -4.48 -21.74 31.12
CA ILE A 325 -4.87 -20.78 30.07
C ILE A 325 -6.32 -21.02 29.57
N LYS A 326 -7.01 -22.10 30.01
CA LYS A 326 -8.46 -22.28 29.90
C LYS A 326 -9.28 -21.33 30.81
N THR A 327 -8.94 -20.04 30.82
CA THR A 327 -10.03 -19.06 30.94
C THR A 327 -10.87 -19.17 29.67
N PRO A 328 -12.21 -19.30 29.78
CA PRO A 328 -13.06 -19.40 28.60
C PRO A 328 -13.11 -18.03 27.92
N LEU A 329 -12.20 -17.81 26.96
CA LEU A 329 -12.44 -16.84 25.89
C LEU A 329 -13.80 -17.20 25.27
N ARG A 330 -14.79 -16.36 25.54
CA ARG A 330 -16.20 -16.54 25.13
C ARG A 330 -16.37 -16.42 23.61
N TYR A 331 -15.83 -17.39 22.88
CA TYR A 331 -16.16 -17.67 21.49
C TYR A 331 -17.17 -18.81 21.46
N ASN A 332 -18.43 -18.45 21.66
CA ASN A 332 -19.53 -19.35 21.35
C ASN A 332 -19.43 -19.80 19.88
N THR A 333 -19.88 -21.03 19.61
CA THR A 333 -20.11 -21.61 18.27
C THR A 333 -18.89 -21.97 17.41
N ILE A 334 -18.03 -22.87 17.90
CA ILE A 334 -17.46 -23.93 17.03
C ILE A 334 -17.72 -25.29 17.68
N ASN A 335 -18.30 -26.21 16.91
CA ASN A 335 -18.78 -27.52 17.36
C ASN A 335 -17.61 -28.52 17.49
N PRO A 336 -17.35 -29.13 18.67
CA PRO A 336 -16.12 -29.89 18.92
C PRO A 336 -16.05 -31.27 18.24
N ARG A 337 -17.14 -31.78 17.62
CA ARG A 337 -17.20 -33.14 17.04
C ARG A 337 -16.41 -33.35 15.73
N ARG A 338 -15.32 -32.62 15.47
CA ARG A 338 -14.62 -32.66 14.17
C ARG A 338 -13.08 -32.72 14.23
N LEU A 339 -12.49 -33.03 15.39
CA LEU A 339 -11.03 -33.05 15.56
C LEU A 339 -10.42 -34.45 15.78
N ASP A 340 -11.21 -35.46 16.12
CA ASP A 340 -10.67 -36.77 16.54
C ASP A 340 -10.39 -37.76 15.40
N SER A 341 -10.79 -37.46 14.15
CA SER A 341 -10.76 -38.43 13.04
C SER A 341 -9.61 -38.30 12.03
N GLU A 342 -8.80 -37.24 12.07
CA GLU A 342 -7.82 -36.95 11.00
C GLU A 342 -6.35 -37.21 11.37
N TRP A 343 -6.02 -37.53 12.62
CA TRP A 343 -4.63 -37.72 13.08
C TRP A 343 -4.05 -39.14 12.95
N CYS A 344 -4.86 -40.16 12.62
CA CYS A 344 -4.42 -41.56 12.70
C CYS A 344 -3.99 -42.23 11.38
N ASN A 345 -4.27 -41.66 10.21
CA ASN A 345 -4.14 -42.37 8.91
C ASN A 345 -2.99 -41.87 8.01
N TRP A 346 -1.73 -42.07 8.45
CA TRP A 346 -0.54 -41.83 7.61
C TRP A 346 0.48 -42.99 7.63
N ARG A 347 0.04 -44.21 7.31
CA ARG A 347 0.91 -45.32 6.83
C ARG A 347 0.14 -46.25 5.86
N GLY A 348 0.78 -46.63 4.74
CA GLY A 348 0.52 -47.90 4.03
C GLY A 348 -0.46 -47.91 2.84
N PHE A 349 0.07 -48.15 1.64
CA PHE A 349 -0.62 -48.79 0.49
C PHE A 349 -0.73 -50.32 0.72
N PRO A 350 -1.45 -51.13 -0.09
CA PRO A 350 -2.80 -50.94 -0.68
C PRO A 350 -3.67 -52.24 -0.65
N SER A 351 -4.98 -52.17 -0.93
CA SER A 351 -5.71 -53.27 -1.62
C SER A 351 -7.12 -52.90 -2.08
N ARG A 352 -7.65 -53.73 -2.99
CA ARG A 352 -8.89 -53.56 -3.78
C ARG A 352 -10.15 -53.90 -2.96
N ILE A 353 -11.29 -53.30 -3.31
CA ILE A 353 -12.55 -53.95 -3.77
C ILE A 353 -13.73 -52.94 -3.71
N ASN A 354 -14.60 -53.00 -4.72
CA ASN A 354 -15.92 -52.36 -4.86
C ASN A 354 -16.96 -53.50 -4.99
N PRO A 355 -18.30 -53.28 -4.92
CA PRO A 355 -19.13 -52.32 -4.17
C PRO A 355 -20.30 -53.13 -3.50
N PRO A 356 -21.63 -52.83 -3.53
CA PRO A 356 -22.43 -51.59 -3.67
C PRO A 356 -23.63 -51.44 -2.68
N THR A 357 -24.43 -50.39 -2.92
CA THR A 357 -25.91 -50.29 -2.69
C THR A 357 -26.46 -50.00 -1.28
N ARG A 358 -27.09 -48.82 -1.11
CA ARG A 358 -28.53 -48.74 -0.76
C ARG A 358 -29.18 -47.38 -1.03
N ASP A 359 -30.48 -47.45 -1.31
CA ASP A 359 -31.33 -46.43 -1.90
C ASP A 359 -32.25 -45.69 -0.89
N ILE A 360 -32.69 -44.50 -1.32
CA ILE A 360 -34.06 -43.90 -1.23
C ILE A 360 -34.84 -43.96 0.11
N ILE A 361 -35.28 -42.77 0.55
CA ILE A 361 -36.63 -42.36 1.03
C ILE A 361 -36.45 -40.90 1.51
N ALA A 362 -37.12 -39.81 1.06
CA ALA A 362 -38.39 -39.46 0.42
C ALA A 362 -39.23 -38.54 1.34
N ARG A 363 -40.04 -37.65 0.75
CA ARG A 363 -40.96 -36.65 1.37
C ARG A 363 -40.25 -35.43 1.99
N GLY A 364 -40.61 -34.16 1.75
CA GLY A 364 -41.64 -33.58 0.88
C GLY A 364 -42.92 -33.16 1.62
N MET A 365 -43.09 -31.85 1.84
CA MET A 365 -44.42 -31.20 1.93
C MET A 365 -44.34 -29.67 1.80
N THR A 366 -45.35 -29.13 1.13
CA THR A 366 -45.67 -27.70 0.92
C THR A 366 -46.25 -27.03 2.17
N LEU A 367 -46.23 -25.68 2.24
CA LEU A 367 -47.45 -24.84 2.25
C LEU A 367 -47.13 -23.33 2.31
N LEU A 368 -47.84 -22.56 1.46
CA LEU A 368 -48.19 -21.14 1.61
C LEU A 368 -49.55 -21.07 2.37
N PRO A 369 -49.94 -19.98 3.06
CA PRO A 369 -50.31 -18.67 2.46
C PRO A 369 -49.83 -17.47 3.33
N ASP A 370 -50.31 -16.21 3.26
CA ASP A 370 -51.38 -15.54 2.48
C ASP A 370 -50.98 -14.07 2.13
N ALA A 371 -51.94 -13.16 1.93
CA ALA A 371 -51.78 -11.79 1.41
C ALA A 371 -52.27 -10.65 2.35
N ALA A 372 -52.23 -9.41 1.80
CA ALA A 372 -52.71 -8.12 2.33
C ALA A 372 -51.81 -7.43 3.40
N THR A 373 -51.74 -6.09 3.52
CA THR A 373 -52.64 -5.00 3.08
C THR A 373 -51.91 -3.78 2.48
N LEU A 374 -52.68 -2.91 1.79
CA LEU A 374 -52.24 -1.56 1.39
C LEU A 374 -52.01 -0.63 2.59
N ASN A 375 -51.10 0.35 2.46
CA ASN A 375 -51.42 1.70 2.92
C ASN A 375 -50.65 2.81 2.17
N SER A 376 -51.36 3.84 1.76
CA SER A 376 -50.84 5.06 1.12
C SER A 376 -50.65 6.16 2.17
N GLY A 377 -49.48 6.80 2.22
CA GLY A 377 -49.17 7.84 3.22
C GLY A 377 -48.39 9.02 2.63
N HIS A 378 -48.87 10.23 2.92
CA HIS A 378 -48.40 11.52 2.39
C HIS A 378 -46.89 11.76 2.31
N VAL A 379 -46.48 12.40 1.20
CA VAL A 379 -45.26 13.22 1.14
C VAL A 379 -45.53 14.53 1.86
N ALA A 380 -44.91 14.75 3.02
CA ALA A 380 -44.89 16.05 3.69
C ALA A 380 -43.73 16.89 3.13
N ASP A 381 -44.05 18.09 2.65
CA ASP A 381 -43.08 19.07 2.17
C ASP A 381 -42.35 19.71 3.37
N VAL A 382 -41.00 19.72 3.36
CA VAL A 382 -40.20 20.21 4.51
C VAL A 382 -39.48 21.50 4.14
N ASP A 383 -39.93 22.58 4.77
CA ASP A 383 -39.58 23.98 4.53
C ASP A 383 -38.06 24.28 4.64
N ASP A 384 -37.51 24.92 3.61
CA ASP A 384 -36.06 25.12 3.38
C ASP A 384 -35.49 26.35 4.14
N ARG A 385 -36.01 26.66 5.34
CA ARG A 385 -35.84 27.96 6.02
C ARG A 385 -34.90 28.02 7.24
N GLN A 386 -34.22 26.95 7.65
CA GLN A 386 -33.42 26.94 8.91
C GLN A 386 -31.88 26.97 8.80
N TRP A 387 -31.27 27.18 7.63
CA TRP A 387 -29.78 27.20 7.51
C TRP A 387 -29.10 28.58 7.68
N LYS A 388 -29.73 29.57 8.33
CA LYS A 388 -29.22 30.97 8.35
C LYS A 388 -29.07 31.65 9.72
N TRP A 389 -28.74 30.91 10.79
CA TRP A 389 -28.60 31.52 12.14
C TRP A 389 -27.42 31.04 13.01
N ARG A 390 -26.25 30.74 12.43
CA ARG A 390 -24.98 30.57 13.18
C ARG A 390 -23.74 31.06 12.41
N LYS A 391 -23.62 32.38 12.20
CA LYS A 391 -22.35 32.97 11.73
C LYS A 391 -22.14 34.46 12.08
N ALA A 392 -22.81 34.95 13.11
CA ALA A 392 -22.78 36.36 13.52
C ALA A 392 -22.56 36.51 15.03
N GLU A 393 -21.53 35.85 15.56
CA GLU A 393 -20.98 36.06 16.91
C GLU A 393 -19.52 35.57 16.89
N GLY A 394 -18.60 36.30 17.53
CA GLY A 394 -17.16 36.04 17.44
C GLY A 394 -16.37 36.99 16.54
N LYS A 395 -16.58 38.32 16.69
CA LYS A 395 -15.52 39.30 16.43
C LYS A 395 -14.88 39.66 17.76
N GLY A 396 -13.63 39.24 17.95
CA GLY A 396 -12.80 39.58 19.10
C GLY A 396 -11.32 39.51 18.68
N ASP A 397 -10.63 40.62 18.91
CA ASP A 397 -9.20 40.76 19.14
C ASP A 397 -8.18 40.36 18.06
N GLY A 398 -7.71 41.40 17.37
CA GLY A 398 -6.31 41.80 17.38
C GLY A 398 -5.24 40.74 17.09
N LYS A 399 -4.73 40.74 15.86
CA LYS A 399 -3.36 40.27 15.57
C LYS A 399 -2.55 41.37 14.88
N PRO A 400 -1.31 41.65 15.31
CA PRO A 400 -0.46 42.66 14.69
C PRO A 400 -0.02 42.23 13.28
N LYS A 401 0.13 43.21 12.39
CA LYS A 401 0.74 42.99 11.07
C LYS A 401 2.25 42.76 11.22
N PRO A 402 2.86 41.80 10.52
CA PRO A 402 4.31 41.75 10.35
C PRO A 402 4.79 42.93 9.47
N PRO A 403 6.03 43.42 9.66
CA PRO A 403 6.57 44.55 8.91
C PRO A 403 6.82 44.21 7.44
N SER A 404 6.64 45.21 6.57
CA SER A 404 6.88 45.10 5.14
C SER A 404 8.38 45.09 4.80
N GLY A 405 8.93 43.89 4.59
CA GLY A 405 10.32 43.70 4.15
C GLY A 405 10.58 44.20 2.72
N HIS A 406 11.79 44.71 2.48
CA HIS A 406 12.15 45.46 1.27
C HIS A 406 12.17 44.64 -0.03
N ARG A 407 11.84 45.36 -1.12
CA ARG A 407 11.89 44.91 -2.51
C ARG A 407 13.35 44.89 -3.02
N ALA A 408 14.01 43.74 -2.98
CA ALA A 408 15.31 43.57 -3.62
C ALA A 408 15.19 43.64 -5.16
N THR A 409 16.06 44.42 -5.80
CA THR A 409 16.12 44.61 -7.25
C THR A 409 16.84 43.45 -7.94
N ARG A 410 16.43 43.13 -9.17
CA ARG A 410 17.13 42.14 -10.01
C ARG A 410 18.37 42.78 -10.64
N GLY A 411 19.56 42.30 -10.28
CA GLY A 411 20.79 42.56 -11.02
C GLY A 411 20.99 41.51 -12.11
N THR A 412 21.11 41.95 -13.36
CA THR A 412 21.55 41.12 -14.50
C THR A 412 23.07 41.21 -14.63
N GLY A 413 23.76 40.07 -14.73
CA GLY A 413 25.19 40.01 -14.99
C GLY A 413 25.59 38.70 -15.65
N SER A 414 26.14 38.77 -16.86
CA SER A 414 26.62 37.65 -17.66
C SER A 414 28.15 37.62 -17.72
N THR A 415 28.72 36.56 -18.34
CA THR A 415 30.17 36.27 -18.51
C THR A 415 30.90 35.78 -17.24
N GLY A 416 31.88 34.89 -17.30
CA GLY A 416 32.36 34.06 -18.41
C GLY A 416 33.83 33.63 -18.24
N ALA A 417 34.14 32.33 -18.44
CA ALA A 417 35.51 31.75 -18.42
C ALA A 417 36.26 31.86 -17.05
N GLN A 418 37.37 31.16 -16.75
CA GLN A 418 38.08 30.06 -17.43
C GLN A 418 38.83 29.17 -16.42
N VAL A 419 39.33 28.04 -16.92
CA VAL A 419 40.21 27.01 -16.31
C VAL A 419 41.41 27.56 -15.52
N ALA A 420 41.72 26.95 -14.37
CA ALA A 420 43.10 26.71 -13.91
C ALA A 420 43.18 25.53 -12.92
N CYS A 421 44.03 24.53 -13.22
CA CYS A 421 44.44 23.50 -12.27
C CYS A 421 45.79 23.87 -11.67
N VAL A 422 45.93 23.84 -10.34
CA VAL A 422 47.25 23.71 -9.69
C VAL A 422 47.13 22.74 -8.52
N ALA A 423 47.91 21.67 -8.57
CA ALA A 423 48.11 20.77 -7.43
C ALA A 423 49.27 21.29 -6.58
N ASN A 424 49.24 21.08 -5.26
CA ASN A 424 50.50 20.86 -4.56
C ASN A 424 50.37 19.87 -3.38
N LYS A 425 51.46 19.15 -3.15
CA LYS A 425 51.60 18.11 -2.12
C LYS A 425 52.22 18.73 -0.87
N ARG A 426 51.91 18.19 0.32
CA ARG A 426 52.89 17.56 1.23
C ARG A 426 52.25 17.02 2.51
N THR A 427 52.87 15.99 3.05
CA THR A 427 52.53 15.23 4.26
C THR A 427 53.52 15.59 5.40
N PRO A 428 53.67 14.81 6.48
CA PRO A 428 52.91 14.94 7.73
C PRO A 428 53.79 15.31 8.94
N GLY A 429 53.17 15.69 10.07
CA GLY A 429 53.88 16.02 11.32
C GLY A 429 53.39 15.21 12.52
N THR A 430 54.18 14.23 12.95
CA THR A 430 53.96 13.42 14.16
C THR A 430 54.44 14.16 15.41
N ARG A 431 53.70 14.12 16.53
CA ARG A 431 54.32 14.07 17.87
C ARG A 431 53.41 13.51 18.93
N ALA A 432 53.95 12.57 19.71
CA ALA A 432 53.35 12.08 20.95
C ALA A 432 53.72 12.99 22.12
N GLY A 433 52.90 12.95 23.18
CA GLY A 433 53.14 13.66 24.42
C GLY A 433 52.16 13.15 25.49
N ALA A 434 52.56 12.10 26.21
CA ALA A 434 51.82 11.63 27.39
C ALA A 434 52.18 12.51 28.59
N LEU A 435 51.21 12.80 29.46
CA LEU A 435 51.42 13.10 30.89
C LEU A 435 50.08 13.00 31.65
N THR A 436 50.10 12.25 32.75
CA THR A 436 49.07 12.11 33.79
C THR A 436 49.75 12.36 35.16
N PRO A 437 49.06 12.31 36.32
CA PRO A 437 47.80 12.99 36.68
C PRO A 437 47.89 13.68 38.07
N LEU A 438 47.03 14.67 38.36
CA LEU A 438 46.73 15.20 39.71
C LEU A 438 45.28 15.74 39.66
N SER A 439 44.27 15.27 40.42
CA SER A 439 44.04 15.17 41.88
C SER A 439 43.15 16.31 42.42
N GLY A 440 42.09 15.95 43.15
CA GLY A 440 41.17 16.86 43.86
C GLY A 440 39.86 17.15 43.10
N SER A 441 38.69 17.35 43.74
CA SER A 441 38.24 17.13 45.13
C SER A 441 36.79 17.66 45.23
N SER A 442 35.87 16.83 45.73
CA SER A 442 34.65 17.17 46.51
C SER A 442 33.94 18.54 46.39
N SER A 443 32.68 18.51 45.94
CA SER A 443 31.50 19.12 46.60
C SER A 443 30.22 18.49 45.98
N THR A 444 29.41 17.72 46.72
CA THR A 444 28.26 18.13 47.57
C THR A 444 27.18 18.98 46.87
N PHE A 445 25.97 18.41 46.76
CA PHE A 445 24.63 18.93 47.14
C PHE A 445 24.37 20.45 46.97
N GLU A 446 23.22 20.91 46.47
CA GLU A 446 21.86 20.57 46.93
C GLU A 446 20.76 20.60 45.86
N THR A 447 19.65 19.91 46.17
CA THR A 447 18.32 20.02 45.55
C THR A 447 17.51 21.21 46.08
N TRP A 448 16.85 21.97 45.20
CA TRP A 448 15.70 22.82 45.58
C TRP A 448 14.59 22.74 44.51
N TRP A 449 13.40 22.30 44.99
CA TRP A 449 12.03 22.43 44.46
C TRP A 449 11.75 22.39 42.95
#